data_AF-A0A945CSN8-F1
#
_entry.id   AF-A0A945CSN8-F1
#
_cell.length_a   1.000
_cell.length_b   1.000
_cell.length_c   1.000
_cell.angle_alpha   90.00
_cell.angle_beta   90.00
_cell.angle_gamma   90.00
#
_symmetry.space_group_name_H-M   'P 1'
#
loop_
_entity.id
_entity.type
_entity.pdbx_description
1 polymer ?
#
loop_
_entity_poly.entity_id
_entity_poly.type
_entity_poly.pdbx_seq_one_letter_code
_entity_poly.pdbx_strand_id
1 'polypeptide(L)'
;MDENRAAREIRPYQLMCIVCRSGDADRDERLDGILQAVREDPNRPLTLRCNVDSAYRYQNPGREEDSPEGDLFNEKRDLDLLQRLGLVPGDTRPAVELFERLFREVPESRGICGYDGVTADHWRGCDRAESGAYERGIAAGLQQIVQARDEEEKGRFKRDSVDAMYRASELAIRPHHLMCMACFHGGREELEPIAEDNLFEAIDIIQKNPDIPVRLVRGCCEICPPCSRFDAESGLCGGGVGMNLRDQKKDLDVLQLLGLAYGDRLPARRLYGMLFERIPSTRMVCGYGDGVARSAEWSVCRDPKGSEAYARARECDMGI
;
A
#
# COMPACT_ATOMS: atom_id res chain seq x y z
N MET A 1 -14.21 21.58 -0.29
CA MET A 1 -13.07 20.68 -0.48
C MET A 1 -11.85 21.56 -0.45
N ASP A 2 -10.88 21.23 0.38
CA ASP A 2 -9.59 21.91 0.38
C ASP A 2 -8.99 21.78 -1.02
N GLU A 3 -8.78 22.88 -1.75
CA GLU A 3 -8.21 22.86 -3.11
C GLU A 3 -6.87 22.12 -3.15
N ASN A 4 -6.18 22.06 -2.01
CA ASN A 4 -4.91 21.37 -1.83
C ASN A 4 -5.00 19.81 -1.80
N ARG A 5 -6.23 19.27 -1.82
CA ARG A 5 -6.53 17.81 -1.86
C ARG A 5 -7.14 17.34 -3.18
N ALA A 6 -7.29 18.22 -4.17
CA ALA A 6 -7.77 17.81 -5.49
C ALA A 6 -6.79 16.82 -6.13
N ALA A 7 -7.32 15.85 -6.89
CA ALA A 7 -6.47 14.93 -7.63
C ALA A 7 -5.70 15.70 -8.70
N ARG A 8 -4.38 15.44 -8.81
CA ARG A 8 -3.55 16.00 -9.86
C ARG A 8 -3.63 15.11 -11.09
N GLU A 9 -4.01 15.69 -12.23
CA GLU A 9 -4.02 14.96 -13.49
C GLU A 9 -2.59 14.86 -14.05
N ILE A 10 -2.21 13.67 -14.50
CA ILE A 10 -0.91 13.39 -15.14
C ILE A 10 -1.11 12.44 -16.33
N ARG A 11 -0.17 12.44 -17.28
CA ARG A 11 -0.06 11.40 -18.32
C ARG A 11 0.59 10.15 -17.71
N PRO A 12 0.14 8.93 -18.04
CA PRO A 12 0.77 7.70 -17.58
C PRO A 12 2.29 7.70 -17.74
N TYR A 13 2.80 8.05 -18.94
CA TYR A 13 4.24 8.00 -19.22
C TYR A 13 5.08 8.86 -18.25
N GLN A 14 4.50 9.91 -17.66
CA GLN A 14 5.19 10.80 -16.73
C GLN A 14 5.65 10.05 -15.47
N LEU A 15 4.95 8.99 -15.06
CA LEU A 15 5.39 8.09 -13.98
C LEU A 15 6.75 7.47 -14.31
N MET A 16 6.91 6.92 -15.52
CA MET A 16 8.17 6.34 -15.96
C MET A 16 9.27 7.39 -16.15
N CYS A 17 8.92 8.55 -16.70
CA CYS A 17 9.89 9.64 -16.88
C CYS A 17 10.43 10.16 -15.53
N ILE A 18 9.59 10.23 -14.49
CA ILE A 18 10.03 10.59 -13.13
C ILE A 18 11.07 9.59 -12.61
N VAL A 19 10.85 8.28 -12.79
CA VAL A 19 11.83 7.25 -12.39
C VAL A 19 13.10 7.33 -13.23
N CYS A 20 12.97 7.45 -14.55
CA CYS A 20 14.10 7.57 -15.49
C CYS A 20 15.00 8.77 -15.16
N ARG A 21 14.40 9.94 -14.88
CA ARG A 21 15.11 11.16 -14.48
C ARG A 21 15.55 11.17 -13.02
N SER A 22 15.10 10.25 -12.18
CA SER A 22 15.71 10.07 -10.86
C SER A 22 17.02 9.27 -10.96
N GLY A 23 17.17 8.46 -12.03
CA GLY A 23 18.38 7.70 -12.36
C GLY A 23 19.47 8.50 -13.09
N ASP A 24 19.18 9.72 -13.54
CA ASP A 24 20.10 10.66 -14.19
C ASP A 24 19.93 12.06 -13.59
N ALA A 25 20.98 12.86 -13.42
CA ALA A 25 20.87 14.21 -12.83
C ALA A 25 20.21 15.27 -13.77
N ASP A 26 19.27 14.85 -14.62
CA ASP A 26 18.57 15.70 -15.60
C ASP A 26 17.26 16.25 -15.02
N ARG A 27 16.95 17.51 -15.34
CA ARG A 27 15.85 18.28 -14.71
C ARG A 27 14.74 18.57 -15.72
N ASP A 28 13.50 18.50 -15.26
CA ASP A 28 12.31 18.83 -16.03
C ASP A 28 11.31 19.48 -15.09
N GLU A 29 11.05 20.78 -15.25
CA GLU A 29 10.29 21.57 -14.27
C GLU A 29 8.90 20.97 -13.99
N ARG A 30 8.25 20.40 -15.01
CA ARG A 30 6.94 19.76 -14.86
C ARG A 30 7.03 18.47 -14.06
N LEU A 31 7.94 17.58 -14.42
CA LEU A 31 8.12 16.30 -13.74
C LEU A 31 8.65 16.49 -12.32
N ASP A 32 9.55 17.45 -12.12
CA ASP A 32 10.04 17.89 -10.82
C ASP A 32 8.88 18.38 -9.95
N GLY A 33 7.97 19.18 -10.51
CA GLY A 33 6.78 19.64 -9.82
C GLY A 33 5.83 18.51 -9.42
N ILE A 34 5.69 17.47 -10.24
CA ILE A 34 4.92 16.25 -9.87
C ILE A 34 5.63 15.51 -8.73
N LEU A 35 6.92 15.25 -8.89
CA LEU A 35 7.73 14.54 -7.90
C LEU A 35 7.75 15.27 -6.54
N GLN A 36 7.88 16.59 -6.54
CA GLN A 36 7.80 17.40 -5.33
C GLN A 36 6.45 17.22 -4.63
N ALA A 37 5.34 17.32 -5.37
CA ALA A 37 4.00 17.16 -4.80
C ALA A 37 3.75 15.75 -4.21
N VAL A 38 4.40 14.73 -4.79
CA VAL A 38 4.36 13.33 -4.29
C VAL A 38 5.23 13.16 -3.04
N ARG A 39 6.38 13.85 -2.96
CA ARG A 39 7.23 13.82 -1.77
C ARG A 39 6.61 14.56 -0.58
N GLU A 40 5.92 15.66 -0.85
CA GLU A 40 5.18 16.42 0.17
C GLU A 40 3.98 15.65 0.72
N ASP A 41 3.26 14.94 -0.15
CA ASP A 41 2.14 14.08 0.25
C ASP A 41 2.14 12.80 -0.62
N PRO A 42 2.71 11.69 -0.13
CA PRO A 42 2.69 10.42 -0.85
C PRO A 42 1.29 9.86 -1.09
N ASN A 43 0.30 10.31 -0.34
CA ASN A 43 -1.10 9.93 -0.51
C ASN A 43 -1.85 10.86 -1.47
N ARG A 44 -1.20 11.90 -2.01
CA ARG A 44 -1.80 12.82 -2.97
C ARG A 44 -2.39 12.03 -4.14
N PRO A 45 -3.69 12.19 -4.44
CA PRO A 45 -4.30 11.47 -5.54
C PRO A 45 -3.75 11.94 -6.88
N LEU A 46 -3.38 10.99 -7.73
CA LEU A 46 -3.02 11.23 -9.13
C LEU A 46 -4.05 10.56 -10.03
N THR A 47 -4.56 11.31 -11.01
CA THR A 47 -5.48 10.80 -12.04
C THR A 47 -4.71 10.59 -13.34
N LEU A 48 -4.69 9.35 -13.84
CA LEU A 48 -3.98 9.02 -15.07
C LEU A 48 -4.85 9.31 -16.30
N ARG A 49 -4.57 10.39 -17.03
CA ARG A 49 -5.30 10.76 -18.26
C ARG A 49 -4.43 10.50 -19.48
N CYS A 50 -5.00 9.98 -20.56
CA CYS A 50 -4.32 9.90 -21.84
C CYS A 50 -5.32 9.99 -22.99
N ASN A 51 -4.83 10.33 -24.18
CA ASN A 51 -5.67 10.38 -25.37
C ASN A 51 -6.00 8.97 -25.84
N VAL A 52 -7.28 8.73 -26.11
CA VAL A 52 -7.79 7.48 -26.72
C VAL A 52 -8.96 7.79 -27.64
N ASP A 53 -9.19 6.93 -28.63
CA ASP A 53 -10.34 7.02 -29.55
C ASP A 53 -11.56 6.19 -29.10
N SER A 54 -11.40 5.40 -28.03
CA SER A 54 -12.43 4.50 -27.53
C SER A 54 -13.55 5.23 -26.77
N ALA A 55 -14.48 4.48 -26.18
CA ALA A 55 -15.49 5.02 -25.28
C ALA A 55 -14.90 5.78 -24.06
N TYR A 56 -13.60 5.64 -23.79
CA TYR A 56 -12.89 6.37 -22.74
C TYR A 56 -12.49 7.80 -23.16
N ARG A 57 -12.74 8.24 -24.41
CA ARG A 57 -12.29 9.55 -24.94
C ARG A 57 -12.82 10.79 -24.21
N TYR A 58 -13.83 10.65 -23.35
CA TYR A 58 -14.43 11.74 -22.60
C TYR A 58 -13.46 12.43 -21.63
N GLN A 59 -12.28 11.85 -21.43
CA GLN A 59 -11.24 12.35 -20.54
C GLN A 59 -9.92 12.70 -21.23
N ASN A 60 -9.92 12.76 -22.56
CA ASN A 60 -8.72 13.06 -23.33
C ASN A 60 -8.15 14.41 -22.87
N PRO A 61 -6.89 14.47 -22.39
CA PRO A 61 -6.29 15.70 -21.89
C PRO A 61 -5.81 16.62 -23.03
N GLY A 62 -5.94 16.20 -24.29
CA GLY A 62 -5.35 16.90 -25.42
C GLY A 62 -3.87 16.58 -25.60
N ARG A 63 -3.23 17.27 -26.54
CA ARG A 63 -1.87 16.95 -27.04
C ARG A 63 -0.78 17.86 -26.49
N GLU A 64 -1.13 18.85 -25.66
CA GLU A 64 -0.17 19.84 -25.12
C GLU A 64 0.99 19.19 -24.36
N GLU A 65 0.74 18.01 -23.78
CA GLU A 65 1.70 17.26 -23.00
C GLU A 65 2.41 16.13 -23.75
N ASP A 66 2.16 15.94 -25.05
CA ASP A 66 2.81 14.88 -25.83
C ASP A 66 4.32 15.14 -25.96
N SER A 67 5.12 14.09 -25.89
CA SER A 67 6.56 14.17 -26.10
C SER A 67 6.92 14.18 -27.60
N PRO A 68 8.15 14.61 -28.00
CA PRO A 68 8.51 14.88 -29.39
C PRO A 68 8.42 13.68 -30.36
N GLU A 69 8.34 12.45 -29.86
CA GLU A 69 8.23 11.22 -30.65
C GLU A 69 6.90 11.10 -31.42
N GLY A 70 5.91 11.94 -31.09
CA GLY A 70 4.67 12.12 -31.86
C GLY A 70 3.42 11.43 -31.27
N ASP A 71 2.26 11.79 -31.81
CA ASP A 71 0.93 11.46 -31.27
C ASP A 71 0.71 9.94 -31.07
N LEU A 72 0.99 9.16 -32.12
CA LEU A 72 0.78 7.69 -32.09
C LEU A 72 1.68 7.00 -31.06
N PHE A 73 2.92 7.46 -30.92
CA PHE A 73 3.84 6.93 -29.92
C PHE A 73 3.36 7.25 -28.51
N ASN A 74 2.95 8.49 -28.26
CA ASN A 74 2.48 8.92 -26.95
C ASN A 74 1.24 8.14 -26.49
N GLU A 75 0.26 7.95 -27.39
CA GLU A 75 -0.92 7.13 -27.10
C GLU A 75 -0.54 5.69 -26.78
N LYS A 76 0.29 5.07 -27.62
CA LYS A 76 0.70 3.68 -27.42
C LYS A 76 1.47 3.51 -26.12
N ARG A 77 2.41 4.42 -25.83
CA ARG A 77 3.23 4.40 -24.59
C ARG A 77 2.35 4.51 -23.35
N ASP A 78 1.38 5.41 -23.36
CA ASP A 78 0.43 5.57 -22.25
C ASP A 78 -0.43 4.31 -22.05
N LEU A 79 -0.93 3.72 -23.13
CA LEU A 79 -1.75 2.51 -23.10
C LEU A 79 -0.96 1.26 -22.71
N ASP A 80 0.26 1.09 -23.22
CA ASP A 80 1.16 -0.01 -22.83
C ASP A 80 1.42 0.05 -21.32
N LEU A 81 1.69 1.24 -20.78
CA LEU A 81 1.93 1.42 -19.35
C LEU A 81 0.67 1.13 -18.52
N LEU A 82 -0.48 1.71 -18.87
CA LEU A 82 -1.75 1.45 -18.18
C LEU A 82 -2.09 -0.04 -18.19
N GLN A 83 -1.88 -0.73 -19.32
CA GLN A 83 -2.10 -2.16 -19.45
C GLN A 83 -1.20 -2.96 -18.49
N ARG A 84 0.10 -2.65 -18.40
CA ARG A 84 1.01 -3.33 -17.46
C ARG A 84 0.64 -3.07 -16.01
N LEU A 85 0.20 -1.85 -15.71
CA LEU A 85 -0.29 -1.49 -14.38
C LEU A 85 -1.68 -2.08 -14.07
N GLY A 86 -2.39 -2.67 -15.03
CA GLY A 86 -3.76 -3.13 -14.84
C GLY A 86 -4.72 -1.99 -14.49
N LEU A 87 -4.53 -0.83 -15.12
CA LEU A 87 -5.33 0.38 -14.95
C LEU A 87 -5.96 0.82 -16.28
N VAL A 88 -6.94 1.70 -16.21
CA VAL A 88 -7.58 2.33 -17.38
C VAL A 88 -7.44 3.86 -17.31
N PRO A 89 -7.58 4.57 -18.43
CA PRO A 89 -7.58 6.03 -18.40
C PRO A 89 -8.66 6.54 -17.45
N GLY A 90 -8.30 7.46 -16.56
CA GLY A 90 -9.14 8.07 -15.53
C GLY A 90 -8.98 7.47 -14.15
N ASP A 91 -8.27 6.35 -14.01
CA ASP A 91 -7.99 5.79 -12.70
C ASP A 91 -7.27 6.81 -11.82
N THR A 92 -7.82 7.02 -10.63
CA THR A 92 -7.29 7.95 -9.62
C THR A 92 -6.87 7.17 -8.40
N ARG A 93 -5.60 7.29 -8.01
CA ARG A 93 -4.99 6.50 -6.93
C ARG A 93 -4.03 7.37 -6.10
N PRO A 94 -3.75 7.01 -4.83
CA PRO A 94 -2.64 7.61 -4.10
C PRO A 94 -1.33 7.48 -4.88
N ALA A 95 -0.51 8.52 -4.91
CA ALA A 95 0.75 8.50 -5.67
C ALA A 95 1.67 7.33 -5.28
N VAL A 96 1.81 7.06 -3.97
CA VAL A 96 2.61 5.96 -3.46
C VAL A 96 2.19 4.60 -4.02
N GLU A 97 0.88 4.38 -4.20
CA GLU A 97 0.35 3.15 -4.78
C GLU A 97 0.73 3.01 -6.26
N LEU A 98 0.65 4.09 -7.03
CA LEU A 98 1.02 4.07 -8.45
C LEU A 98 2.51 3.79 -8.64
N PHE A 99 3.38 4.41 -7.83
CA PHE A 99 4.81 4.15 -7.91
C PHE A 99 5.17 2.76 -7.38
N GLU A 100 4.57 2.29 -6.29
CA GLU A 100 4.75 0.89 -5.85
C GLU A 100 4.36 -0.11 -6.95
N ARG A 101 3.25 0.14 -7.65
CA ARG A 101 2.82 -0.72 -8.77
C ARG A 101 3.77 -0.60 -9.95
N LEU A 102 4.22 0.60 -10.31
CA LEU A 102 5.20 0.81 -11.37
C LEU A 102 6.50 0.04 -11.12
N PHE A 103 7.08 0.17 -9.92
CA PHE A 103 8.32 -0.51 -9.56
C PHE A 103 8.20 -2.04 -9.60
N ARG A 104 6.99 -2.58 -9.40
CA ARG A 104 6.72 -4.01 -9.44
C ARG A 104 6.47 -4.53 -10.86
N GLU A 105 5.58 -3.86 -11.59
CA GLU A 105 5.05 -4.37 -12.86
C GLU A 105 5.85 -3.89 -14.08
N VAL A 106 6.69 -2.86 -13.93
CA VAL A 106 7.47 -2.27 -15.03
C VAL A 106 8.94 -2.16 -14.63
N PRO A 107 9.69 -3.28 -14.57
CA PRO A 107 11.09 -3.27 -14.14
C PRO A 107 12.06 -2.69 -15.19
N GLU A 108 11.64 -2.63 -16.46
CA GLU A 108 12.43 -2.13 -17.58
C GLU A 108 11.60 -1.26 -18.52
N SER A 109 12.27 -0.34 -19.21
CA SER A 109 11.67 0.60 -20.15
C SER A 109 11.30 -0.03 -21.50
N ARG A 110 11.85 -1.22 -21.78
CA ARG A 110 11.62 -2.00 -23.00
C ARG A 110 10.15 -2.39 -23.14
N GLY A 111 9.66 -2.24 -24.38
CA GLY A 111 8.28 -2.48 -24.78
C GLY A 111 7.30 -1.39 -24.33
N ILE A 112 7.77 -0.26 -23.79
CA ILE A 112 6.97 0.95 -23.52
C ILE A 112 7.67 2.19 -24.09
N CYS A 113 8.88 2.49 -23.63
CA CYS A 113 9.65 3.65 -24.09
C CYS A 113 10.51 3.33 -25.31
N GLY A 114 10.97 2.09 -25.46
CA GLY A 114 11.72 1.60 -26.62
C GLY A 114 11.24 0.21 -27.03
N TYR A 115 11.32 -0.10 -28.33
CA TYR A 115 10.80 -1.34 -28.92
C TYR A 115 11.91 -2.10 -29.64
N ASP A 116 11.74 -3.42 -29.85
CA ASP A 116 12.76 -4.33 -30.39
C ASP A 116 13.26 -3.97 -31.80
N GLY A 117 12.54 -3.10 -32.52
CA GLY A 117 12.98 -2.59 -33.81
C GLY A 117 12.18 -1.36 -34.23
N VAL A 118 12.83 -0.48 -34.98
CA VAL A 118 12.20 0.70 -35.57
C VAL A 118 11.46 0.28 -36.84
N THR A 119 10.13 0.30 -36.80
CA THR A 119 9.27 -0.06 -37.94
C THR A 119 8.88 1.14 -38.81
N ALA A 120 8.93 2.35 -38.24
CA ALA A 120 8.77 3.64 -38.93
C ALA A 120 9.38 4.75 -38.07
N ASP A 121 9.57 5.97 -38.63
CA ASP A 121 10.19 7.08 -37.89
C ASP A 121 9.45 7.46 -36.60
N HIS A 122 8.11 7.45 -36.62
CA HIS A 122 7.28 7.69 -35.42
C HIS A 122 7.23 6.50 -34.44
N TRP A 123 7.87 5.37 -34.77
CA TRP A 123 8.04 4.21 -33.89
C TRP A 123 9.49 4.01 -33.43
N ARG A 124 10.33 5.03 -33.57
CA ARG A 124 11.73 5.00 -33.11
C ARG A 124 11.84 4.77 -31.60
N GLY A 125 10.86 5.23 -30.84
CA GLY A 125 10.91 5.21 -29.38
C GLY A 125 11.56 6.46 -28.81
N CYS A 126 11.60 6.52 -27.49
CA CYS A 126 12.25 7.58 -26.74
C CYS A 126 13.77 7.44 -26.82
N ASP A 127 14.48 8.54 -27.07
CA ASP A 127 15.95 8.56 -27.16
C ASP A 127 16.66 8.06 -25.90
N ARG A 128 15.96 8.07 -24.75
CA ARG A 128 16.46 7.59 -23.46
C ARG A 128 16.20 6.10 -23.23
N ALA A 129 15.43 5.42 -24.06
CA ALA A 129 14.99 4.04 -23.80
C ALA A 129 16.15 3.04 -23.66
N GLU A 130 17.26 3.27 -24.38
CA GLU A 130 18.43 2.40 -24.32
C GLU A 130 19.56 2.95 -23.41
N SER A 131 19.33 4.07 -22.71
CA SER A 131 20.34 4.70 -21.85
C SER A 131 20.60 3.97 -20.53
N GLY A 132 19.72 3.04 -20.16
CA GLY A 132 19.70 2.37 -18.86
C GLY A 132 19.26 3.26 -17.69
N ALA A 133 18.83 4.51 -17.94
CA ALA A 133 18.48 5.46 -16.89
C ALA A 133 17.24 5.04 -16.09
N TYR A 134 16.23 4.49 -16.77
CA TYR A 134 15.03 3.97 -16.12
C TYR A 134 15.36 2.80 -15.19
N GLU A 135 16.18 1.86 -15.66
CA GLU A 135 16.58 0.67 -14.92
C GLU A 135 17.48 1.04 -13.72
N ARG A 136 18.37 2.05 -13.88
CA ARG A 136 19.08 2.65 -12.74
C ARG A 136 18.13 3.26 -11.72
N GLY A 137 17.10 3.98 -12.19
CA GLY A 137 16.01 4.46 -11.35
C GLY A 137 15.35 3.31 -10.60
N ILE A 138 14.86 2.28 -11.28
CA ILE A 138 14.25 1.11 -10.63
C ILE A 138 15.19 0.48 -9.58
N ALA A 139 16.47 0.30 -9.91
CA ALA A 139 17.47 -0.26 -9.00
C ALA A 139 17.75 0.63 -7.77
N ALA A 140 17.64 1.96 -7.91
CA ALA A 140 17.77 2.89 -6.79
C ALA A 140 16.58 2.84 -5.82
N GLY A 141 15.50 2.14 -6.16
CA GLY A 141 14.40 1.81 -5.26
C GLY A 141 13.36 2.91 -5.05
N LEU A 142 12.19 2.53 -4.54
CA LEU A 142 11.03 3.42 -4.38
C LEU A 142 11.33 4.62 -3.47
N GLN A 143 12.25 4.48 -2.52
CA GLN A 143 12.62 5.50 -1.54
C GLN A 143 13.13 6.82 -2.16
N GLN A 144 13.60 6.78 -3.41
CA GLN A 144 13.99 8.00 -4.14
C GLN A 144 12.76 8.83 -4.57
N ILE A 145 11.59 8.19 -4.71
CA ILE A 145 10.34 8.84 -5.10
C ILE A 145 9.52 9.16 -3.86
N VAL A 146 9.22 8.13 -3.06
CA VAL A 146 8.47 8.23 -1.82
C VAL A 146 9.41 7.93 -0.67
N GLN A 147 9.83 8.99 0.03
CA GLN A 147 10.77 8.85 1.14
C GLN A 147 10.15 7.96 2.23
N ALA A 148 10.88 6.91 2.61
CA ALA A 148 10.55 6.16 3.80
C ALA A 148 10.76 7.04 5.04
N ARG A 149 10.07 6.71 6.13
CA ARG A 149 10.35 7.35 7.42
C ARG A 149 11.77 7.06 7.84
N ASP A 150 12.39 8.06 8.43
CA ASP A 150 13.74 7.94 8.97
C ASP A 150 13.79 6.89 10.09
N GLU A 151 14.89 6.12 10.18
CA GLU A 151 15.03 5.03 11.14
C GLU A 151 15.12 5.55 12.60
N GLU A 152 15.71 6.72 12.82
CA GLU A 152 15.72 7.34 14.16
C GLU A 152 14.31 7.78 14.57
N GLU A 153 13.56 8.37 13.62
CA GLU A 153 12.16 8.68 13.81
C GLU A 153 11.35 7.43 14.14
N LYS A 154 11.43 6.38 13.33
CA LYS A 154 10.74 5.10 13.58
C LYS A 154 11.10 4.54 14.95
N GLY A 155 12.39 4.55 15.30
CA GLY A 155 12.87 4.12 16.60
C GLY A 155 12.28 4.94 17.76
N ARG A 156 12.12 6.25 17.58
CA ARG A 156 11.43 7.13 18.56
C ARG A 156 9.96 6.75 18.70
N PHE A 157 9.22 6.66 17.59
CA PHE A 157 7.81 6.25 17.62
C PHE A 157 7.62 4.86 18.22
N LYS A 158 8.52 3.92 17.93
CA LYS A 158 8.54 2.59 18.55
C LYS A 158 8.65 2.71 20.06
N ARG A 159 9.68 3.38 20.58
CA ARG A 159 9.87 3.55 22.03
C ARG A 159 8.68 4.22 22.69
N ASP A 160 8.23 5.35 22.14
CA ASP A 160 7.15 6.15 22.75
C ASP A 160 5.82 5.39 22.77
N SER A 161 5.49 4.68 21.68
CA SER A 161 4.26 3.89 21.59
C SER A 161 4.30 2.65 22.48
N VAL A 162 5.44 1.97 22.57
CA VAL A 162 5.62 0.81 23.46
C VAL A 162 5.50 1.23 24.92
N ASP A 163 6.18 2.32 25.33
CA ASP A 163 6.07 2.86 26.69
C ASP A 163 4.63 3.24 27.05
N ALA A 164 3.90 3.83 26.09
CA ALA A 164 2.49 4.16 26.28
C ALA A 164 1.63 2.90 26.45
N MET A 165 1.82 1.88 25.60
CA MET A 165 1.06 0.62 25.66
C MET A 165 1.26 -0.11 26.99
N TYR A 166 2.49 -0.25 27.48
CA TYR A 166 2.76 -0.94 28.75
C TYR A 166 2.20 -0.22 29.99
N ARG A 167 1.94 1.09 29.89
CA ARG A 167 1.31 1.88 30.96
C ARG A 167 -0.21 1.99 30.81
N ALA A 168 -0.76 1.53 29.69
CA ALA A 168 -2.17 1.70 29.39
C ALA A 168 -3.04 0.76 30.22
N SER A 169 -4.18 1.26 30.67
CA SER A 169 -5.22 0.44 31.33
C SER A 169 -6.18 -0.24 30.33
N GLU A 170 -5.99 0.02 29.04
CA GLU A 170 -6.76 -0.50 27.91
C GLU A 170 -5.91 -0.40 26.64
N LEU A 171 -6.06 -1.36 25.72
CA LEU A 171 -5.46 -1.27 24.39
C LEU A 171 -6.48 -0.82 23.34
N ALA A 172 -6.04 -0.02 22.38
CA ALA A 172 -6.84 0.41 21.23
C ALA A 172 -6.32 -0.29 19.97
N ILE A 173 -7.06 -1.32 19.52
CA ILE A 173 -6.62 -2.23 18.45
C ILE A 173 -7.65 -2.27 17.32
N ARG A 174 -7.20 -2.30 16.07
CA ARG A 174 -8.08 -2.54 14.91
C ARG A 174 -8.60 -3.99 14.92
N PRO A 175 -9.86 -4.25 14.56
CA PRO A 175 -10.41 -5.60 14.53
C PRO A 175 -9.54 -6.62 13.77
N HIS A 176 -9.06 -6.30 12.56
CA HIS A 176 -8.23 -7.25 11.81
C HIS A 176 -6.83 -7.44 12.40
N HIS A 177 -6.30 -6.49 13.18
CA HIS A 177 -5.00 -6.66 13.84
C HIS A 177 -5.03 -7.74 14.92
N LEU A 178 -6.19 -8.05 15.51
CA LEU A 178 -6.34 -9.22 16.38
C LEU A 178 -5.95 -10.51 15.64
N MET A 179 -6.33 -10.62 14.36
CA MET A 179 -5.94 -11.74 13.49
C MET A 179 -4.46 -11.66 13.09
N CYS A 180 -3.93 -10.46 12.82
CA CYS A 180 -2.50 -10.29 12.51
C CYS A 180 -1.62 -10.69 13.69
N MET A 181 -2.00 -10.32 14.91
CA MET A 181 -1.36 -10.75 16.15
C MET A 181 -1.38 -12.28 16.27
N ALA A 182 -2.50 -12.92 15.97
CA ALA A 182 -2.58 -14.39 15.95
C ALA A 182 -1.67 -15.05 14.92
N CYS A 183 -1.66 -14.54 13.69
CA CYS A 183 -0.71 -14.99 12.66
C CYS A 183 0.75 -14.77 13.07
N PHE A 184 1.07 -13.66 13.75
CA PHE A 184 2.42 -13.35 14.18
C PHE A 184 2.87 -14.31 15.29
N HIS A 185 2.03 -14.52 16.31
CA HIS A 185 2.27 -15.43 17.41
C HIS A 185 2.50 -16.87 16.94
N GLY A 186 1.54 -17.47 16.23
CA GLY A 186 1.68 -18.86 15.77
C GLY A 186 2.63 -19.02 14.58
N GLY A 187 3.15 -17.92 14.05
CA GLY A 187 4.09 -17.90 12.92
C GLY A 187 5.56 -17.90 13.36
N ARG A 188 5.82 -17.83 14.66
CA ARG A 188 7.17 -17.73 15.22
C ARG A 188 7.42 -18.85 16.23
N GLU A 189 8.64 -19.35 16.23
CA GLU A 189 9.12 -20.25 17.28
C GLU A 189 9.45 -19.45 18.55
N GLU A 190 10.09 -18.30 18.37
CA GLU A 190 10.39 -17.34 19.43
C GLU A 190 9.67 -16.01 19.15
N LEU A 191 8.91 -15.55 20.13
CA LEU A 191 8.12 -14.33 20.05
C LEU A 191 9.00 -13.16 20.46
N GLU A 192 9.33 -12.27 19.52
CA GLU A 192 10.22 -11.12 19.75
C GLU A 192 9.68 -9.84 19.09
N PRO A 193 10.04 -8.66 19.63
CA PRO A 193 9.76 -7.36 18.99
C PRO A 193 10.32 -7.27 17.57
N ILE A 194 9.60 -6.55 16.71
CA ILE A 194 10.14 -6.08 15.43
C ILE A 194 10.03 -4.56 15.29
N ALA A 195 10.81 -4.01 14.36
CA ALA A 195 10.85 -2.58 14.12
C ALA A 195 9.58 -2.02 13.46
N GLU A 196 8.88 -2.79 12.63
CA GLU A 196 7.80 -2.28 11.75
C GLU A 196 6.42 -2.17 12.41
N ASP A 197 6.21 -2.75 13.59
CA ASP A 197 4.92 -2.72 14.27
C ASP A 197 5.05 -3.01 15.76
N ASN A 198 3.94 -2.87 16.51
CA ASN A 198 3.82 -3.25 17.91
C ASN A 198 3.02 -4.54 18.14
N LEU A 199 3.01 -5.48 17.18
CA LEU A 199 2.28 -6.74 17.34
C LEU A 199 2.78 -7.53 18.55
N PHE A 200 4.10 -7.62 18.72
CA PHE A 200 4.72 -8.30 19.85
C PHE A 200 4.25 -7.71 21.18
N GLU A 201 4.36 -6.39 21.37
CA GLU A 201 4.08 -5.76 22.66
C GLU A 201 2.60 -5.86 23.02
N ALA A 202 1.70 -5.75 22.04
CA ALA A 202 0.28 -5.98 22.27
C ALA A 202 0.00 -7.43 22.72
N ILE A 203 0.67 -8.43 22.13
CA ILE A 203 0.53 -9.83 22.52
C ILE A 203 1.07 -10.04 23.94
N ASP A 204 2.26 -9.55 24.24
CA ASP A 204 2.91 -9.68 25.55
C ASP A 204 2.06 -9.06 26.68
N ILE A 205 1.50 -7.86 26.45
CA ILE A 205 0.58 -7.21 27.41
C ILE A 205 -0.66 -8.07 27.65
N ILE A 206 -1.26 -8.61 26.59
CA ILE A 206 -2.47 -9.45 26.69
C ILE A 206 -2.18 -10.77 27.40
N GLN A 207 -1.05 -11.43 27.11
CA GLN A 207 -0.67 -12.68 27.79
C GLN A 207 -0.40 -12.46 29.29
N LYS A 208 0.19 -11.32 29.66
CA LYS A 208 0.43 -10.96 31.07
C LYS A 208 -0.84 -10.53 31.80
N ASN A 209 -1.80 -9.96 31.08
CA ASN A 209 -3.10 -9.56 31.62
C ASN A 209 -4.23 -9.91 30.66
N PRO A 210 -4.71 -11.17 30.65
CA PRO A 210 -5.80 -11.61 29.79
C PRO A 210 -7.13 -10.86 29.96
N ASP A 211 -7.29 -10.13 31.08
CA ASP A 211 -8.48 -9.30 31.34
C ASP A 211 -8.34 -7.85 30.86
N ILE A 212 -7.18 -7.45 30.32
CA ILE A 212 -7.00 -6.08 29.83
C ILE A 212 -8.09 -5.76 28.80
N PRO A 213 -8.82 -4.64 28.96
CA PRO A 213 -9.82 -4.26 27.99
C PRO A 213 -9.16 -3.88 26.65
N VAL A 214 -9.75 -4.35 25.56
CA VAL A 214 -9.41 -3.96 24.20
C VAL A 214 -10.59 -3.21 23.60
N ARG A 215 -10.37 -1.95 23.19
CA ARG A 215 -11.32 -1.15 22.43
C ARG A 215 -11.06 -1.32 20.94
N LEU A 216 -12.10 -1.69 20.19
CA LEU A 216 -12.02 -1.85 18.73
C LEU A 216 -12.07 -0.49 18.03
N VAL A 217 -11.02 -0.10 17.32
CA VAL A 217 -10.90 1.24 16.71
C VAL A 217 -10.86 1.23 15.18
N ARG A 218 -11.20 2.39 14.59
CA ARG A 218 -11.10 2.68 13.15
C ARG A 218 -9.75 3.31 12.83
N GLY A 219 -9.27 3.15 11.59
CA GLY A 219 -8.02 3.78 11.15
C GLY A 219 -6.79 3.18 11.82
N CYS A 220 -5.67 3.88 11.82
CA CYS A 220 -4.45 3.42 12.48
C CYS A 220 -4.64 3.29 14.00
N CYS A 221 -4.00 2.28 14.61
CA CYS A 221 -4.14 1.95 16.04
C CYS A 221 -2.76 1.78 16.68
N GLU A 222 -2.69 1.33 17.93
CA GLU A 222 -1.43 1.22 18.71
C GLU A 222 -0.37 0.31 18.09
N ILE A 223 -0.74 -0.56 17.13
CA ILE A 223 0.19 -1.39 16.36
C ILE A 223 0.99 -0.59 15.32
N CYS A 224 0.40 0.47 14.76
CA CYS A 224 0.90 1.18 13.58
C CYS A 224 2.04 2.19 13.79
N PRO A 225 2.25 2.84 14.95
CA PRO A 225 3.14 4.00 15.07
C PRO A 225 4.56 3.84 14.49
N PRO A 226 5.24 2.69 14.64
CA PRO A 226 6.61 2.55 14.14
C PRO A 226 6.68 2.11 12.66
N CYS A 227 5.53 1.84 12.02
CA CYS A 227 5.50 1.39 10.64
C CYS A 227 6.05 2.44 9.68
N SER A 228 6.89 1.99 8.74
CA SER A 228 7.48 2.82 7.68
C SER A 228 6.44 3.50 6.78
N ARG A 229 5.19 3.02 6.81
CA ARG A 229 4.07 3.47 5.97
C ARG A 229 3.00 4.23 6.73
N PHE A 230 3.14 4.39 8.04
CA PHE A 230 2.22 5.18 8.83
C PHE A 230 2.58 6.66 8.73
N ASP A 231 1.65 7.48 8.28
CA ASP A 231 1.80 8.93 8.30
C ASP A 231 1.26 9.49 9.61
N ALA A 232 2.17 9.97 10.45
CA ALA A 232 1.84 10.50 11.77
C ALA A 232 1.10 11.84 11.72
N GLU A 233 1.25 12.63 10.65
CA GLU A 233 0.59 13.93 10.50
C GLU A 233 -0.88 13.75 10.16
N SER A 234 -1.18 12.93 9.14
CA SER A 234 -2.57 12.65 8.74
C SER A 234 -3.25 11.55 9.56
N GLY A 235 -2.48 10.73 10.26
CA GLY A 235 -2.97 9.53 10.97
C GLY A 235 -3.41 8.40 10.04
N LEU A 236 -3.00 8.43 8.76
CA LEU A 236 -3.40 7.47 7.74
C LEU A 236 -2.33 6.41 7.47
N CYS A 237 -2.79 5.27 6.98
CA CYS A 237 -1.92 4.24 6.42
C CYS A 237 -1.68 4.54 4.94
N GLY A 238 -0.43 4.81 4.57
CA GLY A 238 0.05 4.95 3.19
C GLY A 238 0.72 3.69 2.66
N GLY A 239 0.48 2.53 3.29
CA GLY A 239 1.14 1.30 2.87
C GLY A 239 0.41 0.66 1.70
N GLY A 240 1.18 0.11 0.76
CA GLY A 240 0.71 -0.90 -0.18
C GLY A 240 -0.30 -0.43 -1.23
N VAL A 241 -0.35 -1.16 -2.34
CA VAL A 241 -1.45 -1.10 -3.31
C VAL A 241 -2.79 -1.47 -2.64
N GLY A 242 -3.65 -0.48 -2.40
CA GLY A 242 -4.97 -0.60 -1.78
C GLY A 242 -5.02 -1.19 -0.36
N MET A 243 -3.89 -1.25 0.38
CA MET A 243 -3.85 -1.94 1.68
C MET A 243 -4.76 -1.27 2.71
N ASN A 244 -4.76 0.07 2.78
CA ASN A 244 -5.60 0.81 3.71
C ASN A 244 -7.10 0.50 3.54
N LEU A 245 -7.58 0.43 2.29
CA LEU A 245 -8.95 0.12 1.92
C LEU A 245 -9.28 -1.35 2.20
N ARG A 246 -8.39 -2.26 1.79
CA ARG A 246 -8.53 -3.70 2.04
C ARG A 246 -8.59 -4.00 3.53
N ASP A 247 -7.75 -3.37 4.33
CA ASP A 247 -7.71 -3.60 5.78
C ASP A 247 -8.94 -2.99 6.47
N GLN A 248 -9.50 -1.89 5.95
CA GLN A 248 -10.80 -1.41 6.41
C GLN A 248 -11.90 -2.44 6.14
N LYS A 249 -11.91 -3.09 4.97
CA LYS A 249 -12.86 -4.16 4.67
C LYS A 249 -12.68 -5.36 5.62
N LYS A 250 -11.43 -5.76 5.89
CA LYS A 250 -11.13 -6.84 6.86
C LYS A 250 -11.63 -6.50 8.26
N ASP A 251 -11.47 -5.24 8.70
CA ASP A 251 -12.01 -4.82 10.00
C ASP A 251 -13.52 -5.02 10.07
N LEU A 252 -14.24 -4.59 9.04
CA LEU A 252 -15.69 -4.73 8.97
C LEU A 252 -16.13 -6.19 8.93
N ASP A 253 -15.38 -7.06 8.26
CA ASP A 253 -15.65 -8.50 8.23
C ASP A 253 -15.46 -9.15 9.60
N VAL A 254 -14.39 -8.79 10.32
CA VAL A 254 -14.19 -9.25 11.70
C VAL A 254 -15.33 -8.76 12.58
N LEU A 255 -15.65 -7.47 12.54
CA LEU A 255 -16.76 -6.90 13.32
C LEU A 255 -18.09 -7.61 13.05
N GLN A 256 -18.41 -7.84 11.77
CA GLN A 256 -19.61 -8.57 11.37
C GLN A 256 -19.64 -9.99 11.94
N LEU A 257 -18.55 -10.76 11.80
CA LEU A 257 -18.47 -12.14 12.28
C LEU A 257 -18.52 -12.23 13.80
N LEU A 258 -17.96 -11.24 14.51
CA LEU A 258 -18.01 -11.17 15.97
C LEU A 258 -19.31 -10.56 16.51
N GLY A 259 -20.13 -9.96 15.66
CA GLY A 259 -21.34 -9.23 16.09
C GLY A 259 -21.00 -8.03 16.96
N LEU A 260 -19.92 -7.32 16.61
CA LEU A 260 -19.39 -6.16 17.32
C LEU A 260 -19.39 -4.91 16.43
N ALA A 261 -19.21 -3.75 17.05
CA ALA A 261 -19.04 -2.47 16.40
C ALA A 261 -17.70 -1.81 16.81
N TYR A 262 -17.27 -0.81 16.03
CA TYR A 262 -16.21 0.07 16.49
C TYR A 262 -16.63 0.78 17.78
N GLY A 263 -15.71 0.90 18.72
CA GLY A 263 -15.94 1.44 20.06
C GLY A 263 -16.27 0.37 21.09
N ASP A 264 -16.68 -0.83 20.68
CA ASP A 264 -16.90 -1.93 21.62
C ASP A 264 -15.63 -2.25 22.40
N ARG A 265 -15.82 -2.55 23.68
CA ARG A 265 -14.76 -2.77 24.67
C ARG A 265 -15.00 -4.11 25.37
N LEU A 266 -14.05 -5.04 25.25
CA LEU A 266 -14.13 -6.35 25.88
C LEU A 266 -12.76 -6.74 26.47
N PRO A 267 -12.73 -7.60 27.51
CA PRO A 267 -11.49 -8.24 27.94
C PRO A 267 -10.85 -9.02 26.80
N ALA A 268 -9.52 -8.95 26.67
CA ALA A 268 -8.78 -9.59 25.58
C ALA A 268 -9.09 -11.09 25.45
N ARG A 269 -9.12 -11.85 26.56
CA ARG A 269 -9.48 -13.27 26.56
C ARG A 269 -10.84 -13.56 25.92
N ARG A 270 -11.83 -12.70 26.19
CA ARG A 270 -13.19 -12.87 25.64
C ARG A 270 -13.20 -12.58 24.15
N LEU A 271 -12.46 -11.55 23.74
CA LEU A 271 -12.34 -11.14 22.35
C LEU A 271 -11.66 -12.23 21.51
N TYR A 272 -10.56 -12.82 21.99
CA TYR A 272 -9.88 -13.93 21.32
C TYR A 272 -10.69 -15.22 21.31
N GLY A 273 -11.37 -15.56 22.42
CA GLY A 273 -12.30 -16.69 22.44
C GLY A 273 -13.39 -16.56 21.37
N MET A 274 -14.02 -15.39 21.25
CA MET A 274 -14.99 -15.11 20.17
C MET A 274 -14.34 -15.17 18.77
N LEU A 275 -13.14 -14.61 18.63
CA LEU A 275 -12.40 -14.59 17.36
C LEU A 275 -12.14 -16.00 16.85
N PHE A 276 -11.59 -16.87 17.70
CA PHE A 276 -11.22 -18.23 17.33
C PHE A 276 -12.39 -19.19 17.20
N GLU A 277 -13.48 -18.95 17.93
CA GLU A 277 -14.73 -19.69 17.76
C GLU A 277 -15.36 -19.36 16.38
N ARG A 278 -15.48 -18.07 16.05
CA ARG A 278 -16.30 -17.62 14.90
C ARG A 278 -15.52 -17.45 13.60
N ILE A 279 -14.19 -17.30 13.70
CA ILE A 279 -13.29 -17.15 12.56
C ILE A 279 -12.23 -18.27 12.64
N PRO A 280 -12.57 -19.53 12.32
CA PRO A 280 -11.64 -20.66 12.40
C PRO A 280 -10.49 -20.59 11.39
N SER A 281 -10.60 -19.77 10.34
CA SER A 281 -9.54 -19.60 9.35
C SER A 281 -9.49 -18.17 8.83
N THR A 282 -8.26 -17.66 8.67
CA THR A 282 -7.99 -16.40 7.96
C THR A 282 -8.57 -16.34 6.55
N ARG A 283 -8.85 -17.49 5.90
CA ARG A 283 -9.53 -17.51 4.59
C ARG A 283 -10.83 -16.71 4.60
N MET A 284 -11.60 -16.74 5.69
CA MET A 284 -12.89 -16.05 5.80
C MET A 284 -12.78 -14.53 5.67
N VAL A 285 -11.67 -13.95 6.12
CA VAL A 285 -11.46 -12.49 6.15
C VAL A 285 -10.33 -12.09 5.19
N CYS A 286 -9.12 -12.58 5.45
CA CYS A 286 -7.92 -12.28 4.68
C CYS A 286 -7.92 -12.87 3.26
N GLY A 287 -8.70 -13.93 3.04
CA GLY A 287 -8.93 -14.55 1.74
C GLY A 287 -10.32 -14.25 1.16
N TYR A 288 -11.09 -13.33 1.73
CA TYR A 288 -12.45 -12.96 1.27
C TYR A 288 -13.45 -14.13 1.19
N GLY A 289 -13.21 -15.22 1.92
CA GLY A 289 -14.02 -16.44 1.93
C GLY A 289 -13.78 -17.38 0.75
N ASP A 290 -13.46 -16.85 -0.43
CA ASP A 290 -13.27 -17.63 -1.67
C ASP A 290 -11.79 -17.85 -2.05
N GLY A 291 -10.87 -17.07 -1.49
CA GLY A 291 -9.45 -17.10 -1.82
C GLY A 291 -9.12 -16.40 -3.14
N VAL A 292 -10.04 -15.61 -3.71
CA VAL A 292 -9.88 -15.01 -5.04
C VAL A 292 -9.40 -13.56 -4.91
N ALA A 293 -8.20 -13.29 -5.44
CA ALA A 293 -7.73 -11.92 -5.64
C ALA A 293 -8.48 -11.30 -6.83
N ARG A 294 -9.20 -10.20 -6.59
CA ARG A 294 -10.07 -9.58 -7.61
C ARG A 294 -9.37 -8.45 -8.37
N SER A 295 -8.34 -7.87 -7.77
CA SER A 295 -7.46 -6.83 -8.30
C SER A 295 -6.24 -6.73 -7.38
N ALA A 296 -5.27 -5.87 -7.71
CA ALA A 296 -4.11 -5.67 -6.85
C ALA A 296 -4.49 -5.08 -5.48
N GLU A 297 -5.48 -4.18 -5.44
CA GLU A 297 -6.05 -3.57 -4.24
C GLU A 297 -6.77 -4.62 -3.39
N TRP A 298 -7.45 -5.56 -4.06
CA TRP A 298 -8.15 -6.70 -3.45
C TRP A 298 -7.31 -7.98 -3.47
N SER A 299 -6.01 -7.86 -3.20
CA SER A 299 -5.11 -9.00 -3.04
C SER A 299 -5.43 -9.81 -1.79
N VAL A 300 -5.09 -11.10 -1.82
CA VAL A 300 -5.21 -12.01 -0.68
C VAL A 300 -3.98 -11.86 0.22
N CYS A 301 -4.20 -11.83 1.54
CA CYS A 301 -3.08 -11.80 2.48
C CYS A 301 -2.52 -13.20 2.71
N ARG A 302 -1.23 -13.39 2.44
CA ARG A 302 -0.50 -14.67 2.56
C ARG A 302 -1.11 -15.76 1.66
N ASP A 303 -1.87 -16.68 2.24
CA ASP A 303 -2.35 -17.89 1.56
C ASP A 303 -3.88 -17.83 1.34
N PRO A 304 -4.38 -18.03 0.11
CA PRO A 304 -5.82 -18.05 -0.18
C PRO A 304 -6.62 -19.16 0.51
N LYS A 305 -5.96 -20.23 0.97
CA LYS A 305 -6.57 -21.31 1.74
C LYS A 305 -6.59 -21.03 3.25
N GLY A 306 -5.84 -20.02 3.69
CA GLY A 306 -5.70 -19.61 5.07
C GLY A 306 -4.31 -19.93 5.65
N SER A 307 -3.95 -19.20 6.71
CA SER A 307 -2.68 -19.29 7.41
C SER A 307 -2.65 -20.42 8.46
N GLU A 308 -1.67 -21.31 8.35
CA GLU A 308 -1.36 -22.29 9.39
C GLU A 308 -0.89 -21.64 10.70
N ALA A 309 -0.21 -20.50 10.62
CA ALA A 309 0.22 -19.75 11.80
C ALA A 309 -0.97 -19.31 12.65
N TYR A 310 -2.04 -18.85 12.00
CA TYR A 310 -3.29 -18.54 12.70
C TYR A 310 -3.92 -19.78 13.34
N ALA A 311 -3.90 -20.92 12.66
CA ALA A 311 -4.42 -22.18 13.19
C ALA A 311 -3.65 -22.61 14.46
N ARG A 312 -2.31 -22.54 14.43
CA ARG A 312 -1.47 -22.82 15.61
C ARG A 312 -1.74 -21.88 16.77
N ALA A 313 -1.85 -20.58 16.51
CA ALA A 313 -2.19 -19.61 17.55
C ALA A 313 -3.56 -19.88 18.18
N ARG A 314 -4.53 -20.32 17.37
CA ARG A 314 -5.85 -20.75 17.85
C ARG A 314 -5.78 -22.01 18.71
N GLU A 315 -4.95 -22.99 18.36
CA GLU A 315 -4.79 -24.23 19.13
C GLU A 315 -4.28 -24.01 20.54
N CYS A 316 -3.42 -23.00 20.74
CA CYS A 316 -2.90 -22.61 22.05
C CYS A 316 -3.56 -21.37 22.65
N ASP A 317 -4.70 -20.92 22.09
CA ASP A 317 -5.45 -19.74 22.51
C ASP A 317 -4.59 -18.48 22.71
N MET A 318 -3.60 -18.26 21.82
CA MET A 318 -2.62 -17.16 21.92
C MET A 318 -1.77 -17.15 23.19
N GLY A 319 -1.71 -18.25 23.95
CA GLY A 319 -1.06 -18.30 25.26
C GLY A 319 -1.76 -17.46 26.33
N ILE A 320 -3.07 -17.24 26.17
CA ILE A 320 -3.95 -16.48 27.07
C ILE A 320 -4.59 -17.40 28.11
#